data_AF-A0A916DAU3-F1
#
_entry.id   AF-A0A916DAU3-F1
#
_cell.length_a   1.000
_cell.length_b   1.000
_cell.length_c   1.000
_cell.angle_alpha   90.00
_cell.angle_beta   90.00
_cell.angle_gamma   90.00
#
_symmetry.space_group_name_H-M   'P 1'
#
loop_
_entity.id
_entity.type
_entity.pdbx_description
1 polymer ?
#
loop_
_entity_poly.entity_id
_entity_poly.type
_entity_poly.pdbx_seq_one_letter_code
_entity_poly.pdbx_strand_id
1 'polypeptide(L)'
;MSMTTYEGEISMVGAGTWQDGAANGSGGGGQGKTILSVLEIGDHSLRKIVLPDYISNYIHPGKHTQILVGQGLSRGLITRPFIAAAKVDGKTYKESSGMVLFVSLAKSILYTIPVGIGLGAIWAPLGVLGVIGVFAYYIRDYLSFLRF
;
A
#
# COMPACT_ATOMS: atom_id res chain seq x y z
N MET A 1 5.24 7.98 -6.28
CA MET A 1 6.07 7.77 -5.09
C MET A 1 6.42 6.30 -4.98
N SER A 2 7.67 5.97 -4.66
CA SER A 2 8.14 4.57 -4.62
C SER A 2 7.63 3.86 -3.37
N MET A 3 7.76 2.54 -3.31
CA MET A 3 7.53 1.83 -2.04
C MET A 3 8.35 2.45 -0.92
N THR A 4 7.72 2.61 0.25
CA THR A 4 8.32 3.29 1.41
C THR A 4 8.36 2.32 2.58
N THR A 5 9.51 2.25 3.23
CA THR A 5 9.70 1.46 4.43
C THR A 5 9.45 2.32 5.66
N TYR A 6 8.58 1.86 6.55
CA TYR A 6 8.32 2.45 7.87
C TYR A 6 8.85 1.50 8.93
N GLU A 7 9.42 2.03 10.01
CA GLU A 7 9.98 1.22 11.10
C GLU A 7 9.64 1.85 12.44
N GLY A 8 9.24 1.01 13.40
CA GLY A 8 8.92 1.45 14.75
C GLY A 8 8.02 0.48 15.50
N GLU A 9 7.68 0.85 16.73
CA GLU A 9 6.70 0.15 17.52
C GLU A 9 5.30 0.39 16.94
N ILE A 10 4.51 -0.69 16.84
CA ILE A 10 3.14 -0.60 16.33
C ILE A 10 2.18 -0.22 17.45
N SER A 11 1.50 0.92 17.29
CA SER A 11 0.30 1.28 18.05
C SER A 11 -0.91 1.31 17.11
N MET A 12 -2.06 0.84 17.61
CA MET A 12 -3.33 0.99 16.93
C MET A 12 -4.15 2.06 17.64
N VAL A 13 -4.38 3.20 16.99
CA VAL A 13 -5.20 4.27 17.56
C VAL A 13 -6.64 4.11 17.07
N GLY A 14 -7.56 3.91 18.01
CA GLY A 14 -8.98 3.63 17.74
C GLY A 14 -9.39 2.16 17.94
N ALA A 15 -8.80 1.46 18.91
CA ALA A 15 -9.10 0.08 19.25
C ALA A 15 -10.54 -0.12 19.76
N GLY A 16 -11.50 -0.21 18.84
CA GLY A 16 -12.65 -1.09 19.01
C GLY A 16 -12.32 -2.39 18.32
N THR A 17 -12.61 -3.52 18.97
CA THR A 17 -12.65 -4.80 18.27
C THR A 17 -13.71 -4.74 17.16
N TRP A 18 -13.58 -5.55 16.12
CA TRP A 18 -14.62 -5.71 15.10
C TRP A 18 -16.00 -6.09 15.69
N GLN A 19 -16.00 -6.59 16.93
CA GLN A 19 -17.17 -6.94 17.73
C GLN A 19 -17.72 -5.76 18.55
N ASP A 20 -16.89 -4.79 18.97
CA ASP A 20 -17.31 -3.63 19.79
C ASP A 20 -18.22 -2.66 19.03
N GLY A 21 -18.11 -2.61 17.70
CA GLY A 21 -19.02 -1.85 16.84
C GLY A 21 -20.45 -2.41 16.80
N ALA A 22 -20.64 -3.68 17.16
CA ALA A 22 -21.94 -4.34 17.23
C ALA A 22 -22.55 -4.30 18.64
N ALA A 23 -21.73 -4.23 19.69
CA ALA A 23 -22.17 -4.40 21.07
C ALA A 23 -22.74 -3.13 21.73
N ASN A 24 -22.38 -1.92 21.28
CA ASN A 24 -22.70 -0.67 21.97
C ASN A 24 -23.67 0.28 21.23
N GLY A 25 -24.46 -0.23 20.29
CA GLY A 25 -25.40 0.57 19.49
C GLY A 25 -26.87 0.27 19.80
N SER A 26 -27.39 0.74 20.93
CA SER A 26 -28.85 0.88 21.16
C SER A 26 -29.40 2.07 20.36
N GLY A 27 -29.24 2.02 19.04
CA GLY A 27 -29.70 3.06 18.12
C GLY A 27 -29.66 2.53 16.70
N GLY A 28 -30.84 2.21 16.17
CA GLY A 28 -31.01 1.71 14.82
C GLY A 28 -30.44 2.66 13.75
N GLY A 29 -29.84 2.07 12.72
CA GLY A 29 -29.50 2.73 11.47
C GLY A 29 -28.02 3.10 11.33
N GLY A 30 -27.24 2.21 10.72
CA GLY A 30 -25.88 2.54 10.28
C GLY A 30 -24.98 1.34 10.02
N GLN A 31 -25.37 0.47 9.07
CA GLN A 31 -24.40 -0.33 8.33
C GLN A 31 -23.27 0.60 7.83
N GLY A 32 -22.00 0.25 8.11
CA GLY A 32 -20.86 0.87 7.43
C GLY A 32 -20.09 1.98 8.18
N LYS A 33 -19.94 1.92 9.51
CA LYS A 33 -18.91 2.73 10.17
C LYS A 33 -17.52 2.14 9.87
N THR A 34 -16.87 2.74 8.88
CA THR A 34 -15.46 2.49 8.54
C THR A 34 -14.62 2.71 9.79
N ILE A 35 -14.12 1.63 10.40
CA ILE A 35 -13.09 1.70 11.43
C ILE A 35 -11.88 2.34 10.76
N LEU A 36 -11.61 3.61 11.06
CA LEU A 36 -10.35 4.25 10.74
C LEU A 36 -9.30 3.63 11.67
N SER A 37 -8.88 2.40 11.37
CA SER A 37 -7.71 1.78 11.99
C SER A 37 -6.48 2.56 11.49
N VAL A 38 -6.08 3.55 12.28
CA VAL A 38 -4.80 4.22 12.05
C VAL A 38 -3.72 3.27 12.58
N LEU A 39 -2.88 2.79 11.67
CA LEU A 39 -1.70 2.02 12.03
C LEU A 39 -0.59 3.03 12.29
N GLU A 40 -0.22 3.19 13.55
CA GLU A 40 0.93 4.00 13.93
C GLU A 40 2.16 3.11 14.02
N ILE A 41 3.26 3.59 13.45
CA ILE A 41 4.55 2.89 13.43
C ILE A 41 5.61 3.93 13.75
N GLY A 42 6.15 3.90 14.98
CA GLY A 42 7.00 4.97 15.48
C GLY A 42 6.28 6.33 15.40
N ASP A 43 6.88 7.32 14.74
CA ASP A 43 6.28 8.66 14.58
C ASP A 43 5.33 8.79 13.36
N HIS A 44 5.07 7.69 12.64
CA HIS A 44 4.28 7.72 11.41
C HIS A 44 2.87 7.21 11.63
N SER A 45 1.87 8.04 11.31
CA SER A 45 0.46 7.64 11.29
C SER A 45 0.02 7.23 9.87
N LEU A 46 -0.22 5.94 9.69
CA LEU A 46 -0.68 5.38 8.42
C LEU A 46 -2.19 5.23 8.44
N ARG A 47 -2.88 5.94 7.55
CA ARG A 47 -4.34 5.95 7.46
C ARG A 47 -4.81 5.31 6.17
N LYS A 48 -5.97 4.64 6.23
CA LYS A 48 -6.66 4.07 5.06
C LYS A 48 -5.77 3.11 4.25
N ILE A 49 -4.91 2.36 4.94
CA ILE A 49 -4.08 1.33 4.32
C ILE A 49 -4.85 0.01 4.22
N VAL A 50 -4.63 -0.71 3.13
CA VAL A 50 -5.06 -2.11 3.00
C VAL A 50 -3.98 -2.97 3.63
N LEU A 51 -4.36 -3.63 4.72
CA LEU A 51 -3.55 -4.64 5.38
C LEU A 51 -4.08 -6.01 4.91
N PRO A 52 -3.29 -6.80 4.17
CA PRO A 52 -3.71 -8.13 3.78
C PRO A 52 -3.93 -9.04 4.99
N ASP A 53 -4.98 -9.87 4.95
CA ASP A 53 -5.38 -10.75 6.06
C ASP A 53 -4.24 -11.66 6.54
N TYR A 54 -3.37 -12.08 5.63
CA TYR A 54 -2.19 -12.86 5.98
C TYR A 54 -1.20 -12.07 6.84
N ILE A 55 -0.91 -10.81 6.47
CA ILE A 55 0.06 -9.96 7.18
C ILE A 55 -0.54 -9.45 8.50
N SER A 56 -1.86 -9.20 8.57
CA SER A 56 -2.52 -8.76 9.80
C SER A 56 -2.40 -9.75 10.95
N ASN A 57 -2.27 -11.05 10.65
CA ASN A 57 -2.15 -12.08 11.68
C ASN A 57 -0.81 -12.05 12.42
N TYR A 58 0.21 -11.39 11.88
CA TYR A 58 1.56 -11.36 12.45
C TYR A 58 1.93 -9.98 13.03
N ILE A 59 1.19 -8.94 12.63
CA ILE A 59 1.36 -7.59 13.14
C ILE A 59 0.59 -7.47 14.46
N HIS A 60 1.31 -7.34 15.57
CA HIS A 60 0.74 -7.16 16.89
C HIS A 60 1.17 -5.83 17.52
N PRO A 61 0.29 -5.17 18.29
CA PRO A 61 0.66 -3.99 19.07
C PRO A 61 1.85 -4.26 19.99
N GLY A 62 2.71 -3.26 20.17
CA GLY A 62 3.86 -3.33 21.07
C GLY A 62 5.10 -4.06 20.52
N LYS A 63 5.05 -4.53 19.27
CA LYS A 63 6.20 -5.14 18.58
C LYS A 63 6.89 -4.16 17.67
N HIS A 64 8.23 -4.16 17.71
CA HIS A 64 9.04 -3.43 16.74
C HIS A 64 8.89 -4.08 15.37
N THR A 65 8.32 -3.34 14.43
CA THR A 65 7.97 -3.86 13.12
C THR A 65 8.44 -2.91 12.04
N GLN A 66 8.99 -3.48 10.98
CA GLN A 66 9.32 -2.76 9.76
C GLN A 66 8.30 -3.13 8.69
N ILE A 67 7.66 -2.15 8.06
CA ILE A 67 6.60 -2.37 7.06
C ILE A 67 6.98 -1.71 5.74
N LEU A 68 6.89 -2.46 4.65
CA LEU A 68 6.99 -1.96 3.30
C LEU A 68 5.59 -1.64 2.76
N VAL A 69 5.33 -0.36 2.52
CA VAL A 69 4.04 0.11 2.00
C VAL A 69 4.18 0.47 0.52
N GLY A 70 3.38 -0.19 -0.31
CA GLY A 70 3.20 0.15 -1.71
C GLY A 70 2.01 1.08 -1.93
N GLN A 71 2.07 1.93 -2.96
CA GLN A 71 0.90 2.71 -3.37
C GLN A 71 -0.10 1.82 -4.13
N GLY A 72 -1.39 2.09 -4.06
CA GLY A 72 -2.40 1.45 -4.92
C GLY A 72 -2.29 1.86 -6.40
N LEU A 73 -3.10 1.26 -7.28
CA LEU A 73 -3.09 1.49 -8.74
C LEU A 73 -3.51 2.90 -9.16
N SER A 74 -4.48 3.50 -8.45
CA SER A 74 -5.04 4.81 -8.79
C SER A 74 -6.05 5.22 -7.72
N ARG A 75 -6.33 6.52 -7.58
CA ARG A 75 -7.43 7.09 -6.79
C ARG A 75 -8.86 6.60 -7.18
N GLY A 76 -9.02 5.57 -8.02
CA GLY A 76 -10.32 4.95 -8.30
C GLY A 76 -10.42 3.41 -8.41
N LEU A 77 -9.37 2.66 -8.74
CA LEU A 77 -9.50 1.21 -9.06
C LEU A 77 -8.83 0.24 -8.06
N ILE A 78 -7.74 0.65 -7.40
CA ILE A 78 -7.27 0.10 -6.11
C ILE A 78 -6.65 1.30 -5.40
N THR A 79 -7.46 1.95 -4.54
CA THR A 79 -7.26 3.35 -4.10
C THR A 79 -6.32 3.55 -2.93
N ARG A 80 -5.98 2.48 -2.25
CA ARG A 80 -5.39 2.55 -0.91
C ARG A 80 -3.94 2.12 -0.96
N PRO A 81 -3.03 2.80 -0.23
CA PRO A 81 -1.73 2.22 0.05
C PRO A 81 -1.93 0.84 0.66
N PHE A 82 -1.10 -0.12 0.29
CA PHE A 82 -1.19 -1.48 0.79
C PHE A 82 0.13 -1.89 1.41
N ILE A 83 0.07 -2.77 2.39
CA ILE A 83 1.27 -3.35 3.00
C ILE A 83 1.73 -4.50 2.10
N ALA A 84 2.87 -4.30 1.43
CA ALA A 84 3.46 -5.28 0.54
C ALA A 84 4.30 -6.31 1.32
N ALA A 85 4.94 -5.89 2.40
CA ALA A 85 5.68 -6.78 3.28
C ALA A 85 5.78 -6.20 4.69
N ALA A 86 5.97 -7.07 5.68
CA ALA A 86 6.22 -6.70 7.06
C ALA A 86 7.33 -7.59 7.64
N LYS A 87 8.22 -7.02 8.44
CA LYS A 87 9.24 -7.74 9.18
C LYS A 87 8.98 -7.52 10.67
N VAL A 88 8.61 -8.59 11.36
CA VAL A 88 8.24 -8.59 12.78
C VAL A 88 9.21 -9.52 13.50
N ASP A 89 9.87 -9.04 14.55
CA ASP A 89 10.82 -9.83 15.37
C ASP A 89 11.87 -10.60 14.52
N GLY A 90 12.35 -9.99 13.44
CA GLY A 90 13.35 -10.58 12.54
C GLY A 90 12.80 -11.54 11.47
N LYS A 91 11.50 -11.88 11.49
CA LYS A 91 10.84 -12.71 10.46
C LYS A 91 10.17 -11.83 9.41
N THR A 92 10.44 -12.09 8.14
CA THR A 92 9.86 -11.34 7.01
C THR A 92 8.64 -12.06 6.43
N TYR A 93 7.53 -11.35 6.36
CA TYR A 93 6.27 -11.75 5.76
C TYR A 93 6.02 -10.92 4.52
N LYS A 94 5.93 -11.55 3.36
CA LYS A 94 5.78 -10.86 2.07
C LYS A 94 4.46 -11.24 1.42
N GLU A 95 3.86 -10.29 0.73
CA GLU A 95 2.79 -10.58 -0.21
C GLU A 95 3.26 -11.46 -1.38
N SER A 96 2.32 -11.98 -2.16
CA SER A 96 2.66 -12.74 -3.36
C SER A 96 3.46 -11.88 -4.35
N SER A 97 4.66 -12.33 -4.72
CA SER A 97 5.49 -11.68 -5.75
C SER A 97 4.73 -11.48 -7.05
N GLY A 98 3.85 -12.43 -7.40
CA GLY A 98 3.00 -12.33 -8.59
C GLY A 98 1.99 -11.18 -8.50
N MET A 99 1.40 -10.96 -7.33
CA MET A 99 0.46 -9.85 -7.09
C MET A 99 1.17 -8.49 -7.18
N VAL A 100 2.35 -8.35 -6.55
CA VAL A 100 3.12 -7.11 -6.58
C VAL A 100 3.64 -6.80 -7.99
N LEU A 101 4.09 -7.82 -8.72
CA LEU A 101 4.49 -7.69 -10.12
C LEU A 101 3.31 -7.26 -11.00
N PHE A 102 2.16 -7.91 -10.85
CA PHE A 102 0.95 -7.57 -11.60
C PHE A 102 0.52 -6.12 -11.35
N VAL A 103 0.48 -5.70 -10.09
CA VAL A 103 0.12 -4.31 -9.71
C VAL A 103 1.10 -3.31 -10.33
N SER A 104 2.40 -3.62 -10.32
CA SER A 104 3.44 -2.75 -10.89
C SER A 104 3.33 -2.66 -12.41
N LEU A 105 3.09 -3.78 -13.10
CA LEU A 105 2.86 -3.82 -14.54
C LEU A 105 1.58 -3.11 -14.94
N ALA A 106 0.47 -3.36 -14.24
CA ALA A 106 -0.81 -2.71 -14.51
C ALA A 106 -0.72 -1.19 -14.34
N LYS A 107 0.02 -0.69 -13.33
CA LYS A 107 0.33 0.74 -13.22
C LYS A 107 1.18 1.24 -14.38
N SER A 108 2.21 0.48 -14.74
CA SER A 108 3.11 0.87 -15.83
C SER A 108 2.31 1.10 -17.10
N ILE A 109 1.44 0.16 -17.46
CA ILE A 109 0.56 0.27 -18.64
C ILE A 109 -0.39 1.47 -18.51
N LEU A 110 -1.05 1.61 -17.36
CA LEU A 110 -2.05 2.66 -17.12
C LEU A 110 -1.45 4.07 -17.26
N TYR A 111 -0.24 4.29 -16.75
CA TYR A 111 0.42 5.59 -16.79
C TYR A 111 1.29 5.80 -18.05
N THR A 112 1.64 4.73 -18.75
CA THR A 112 2.40 4.81 -20.02
C THR A 112 1.62 5.54 -21.09
N ILE A 113 0.31 5.29 -21.19
CA ILE A 113 -0.55 5.90 -22.22
C ILE A 113 -0.61 7.43 -22.07
N PRO A 114 -1.04 8.01 -20.92
CA PRO A 114 -1.12 9.46 -20.78
C PRO A 114 0.26 10.14 -20.83
N VAL A 115 1.32 9.52 -20.27
CA VAL A 115 2.68 10.09 -20.30
C VAL A 115 3.27 10.04 -21.70
N GLY A 116 3.15 8.90 -22.39
CA GLY A 116 3.65 8.70 -23.74
C GLY A 116 2.94 9.58 -24.76
N ILE A 117 1.60 9.69 -24.68
CA ILE A 117 0.82 10.58 -25.54
C ILE A 117 1.15 12.05 -25.23
N GLY A 118 1.19 12.44 -23.95
CA GLY A 118 1.44 13.83 -23.54
C GLY A 118 2.82 14.33 -23.97
N LEU A 119 3.87 13.56 -23.70
CA LEU A 119 5.24 13.92 -24.09
C LEU A 119 5.47 13.74 -25.60
N GLY A 120 4.87 12.71 -26.20
CA GLY A 120 4.96 12.44 -27.63
C GLY A 120 4.30 13.51 -28.50
N ALA A 121 3.25 14.17 -28.00
CA ALA A 121 2.61 15.31 -28.67
C ALA A 121 3.52 16.54 -28.78
N ILE A 122 4.49 16.70 -27.87
CA ILE A 122 5.50 17.77 -27.92
C ILE A 122 6.65 17.35 -28.83
N TRP A 123 7.19 16.14 -28.61
CA TRP A 123 8.26 15.59 -29.42
C TRP A 123 8.24 14.06 -29.32
N ALA A 124 8.09 13.36 -30.45
CA ALA A 124 7.92 11.90 -30.47
C ALA A 124 8.99 11.12 -29.66
N PRO A 125 10.29 11.48 -29.68
CA PRO A 125 11.30 10.86 -28.83
C PRO A 125 11.05 11.04 -27.32
N LEU A 126 10.49 12.17 -26.88
CA LEU A 126 10.11 12.36 -25.46
C LEU A 126 8.96 11.45 -25.06
N GLY A 127 8.05 11.14 -25.98
CA GLY A 127 7.00 10.14 -25.77
C GLY A 127 7.60 8.79 -25.41
N VAL A 128 8.57 8.32 -26.21
CA VAL A 128 9.26 7.03 -25.99
C VAL A 128 10.06 7.05 -24.68
N LEU A 129 10.81 8.12 -24.41
CA LEU A 129 11.55 8.26 -23.15
C LEU A 129 10.61 8.31 -21.94
N GLY A 130 9.45 8.94 -22.08
CA GLY A 130 8.39 8.98 -21.08
C GLY A 130 7.85 7.59 -20.75
N VAL A 131 7.55 6.79 -21.77
CA VAL A 131 7.13 5.39 -21.62
C VAL A 131 8.20 4.58 -20.87
N ILE A 132 9.46 4.64 -21.33
CA ILE A 132 10.57 3.92 -20.68
C ILE A 132 10.74 4.37 -19.23
N GLY A 133 10.64 5.68 -18.96
CA GLY A 133 10.71 6.23 -17.61
C GLY A 133 9.62 5.70 -16.70
N VAL A 134 8.38 5.59 -17.18
CA VAL A 134 7.26 5.03 -16.42
C VAL A 134 7.49 3.56 -16.08
N PHE A 135 7.95 2.75 -17.04
CA PHE A 135 8.28 1.35 -16.78
C PHE A 135 9.45 1.20 -15.81
N ALA A 136 10.55 1.95 -16.00
CA ALA A 136 11.70 1.93 -15.11
C ALA A 136 11.32 2.31 -13.68
N TYR A 137 10.41 3.28 -13.53
CA TYR A 137 9.91 3.74 -12.25
C TYR A 137 9.17 2.64 -11.48
N TYR A 138 8.23 1.93 -12.12
CA TYR A 138 7.45 0.87 -11.44
C TYR A 138 8.19 -0.47 -11.35
N ILE A 139 9.15 -0.76 -12.23
CA ILE A 139 10.07 -1.89 -12.07
C ILE A 139 10.95 -1.68 -10.82
N ARG A 140 11.39 -0.44 -10.55
CA ARG A 140 12.13 -0.13 -9.33
C ARG A 140 11.31 -0.44 -8.07
N ASP A 141 10.00 -0.19 -8.06
CA ASP A 141 9.13 -0.57 -6.94
C ASP A 141 9.08 -2.10 -6.74
N TYR A 142 9.02 -2.87 -7.81
CA TYR A 142 9.09 -4.33 -7.73
C TYR A 142 10.45 -4.82 -7.20
N LEU A 143 11.55 -4.20 -7.63
CA LEU A 143 12.89 -4.52 -7.10
C LEU A 143 13.02 -4.17 -5.61
N SER A 144 12.43 -3.08 -5.15
CA SER A 144 12.37 -2.72 -3.74
C SER A 144 11.63 -3.78 -2.91
N PHE A 145 10.53 -4.32 -3.43
CA PHE A 145 9.81 -5.44 -2.80
C PHE A 145 10.65 -6.72 -2.73
N LEU A 146 11.41 -7.05 -3.78
CA LEU A 146 12.28 -8.22 -3.77
C LEU A 146 13.42 -8.10 -2.74
N ARG A 147 13.98 -6.90 -2.57
CA ARG A 147 15.12 -6.62 -1.68
C ARG A 147 14.77 -6.47 -0.19
N PHE A 148 13.52 -6.15 0.12
CA PHE A 148 13.01 -6.10 1.49
C PHE A 148 13.05 -7.47 2.18
#